data_AF-A0AAD1KP68-F1
#
_entry.id   AF-A0AAD1KP68-F1
#
_cell.length_a   1.000
_cell.length_b   1.000
_cell.length_c   1.000
_cell.angle_alpha   90.00
_cell.angle_beta   90.00
_cell.angle_gamma   90.00
#
_symmetry.space_group_name_H-M   'P 1'
#
loop_
_entity.id
_entity.type
_entity.pdbx_description
1 polymer ?
#
loop_
_entity_poly.entity_id
_entity_poly.type
_entity_poly.pdbx_seq_one_letter_code
_entity_poly.pdbx_strand_id
1 'polypeptide(L)'
;MAGPVPKCPLRPGDPCSLCQLYVTGPQDCGLVYLVMGDDALRDELAKSKKAAQKKASAPSEMSPLNAPDEDELGTDPRLEGLD
;
A
#
# COMPACT_ATOMS: atom_id res chain seq x y z
N MET A 1 -13.45 -11.03 24.26
CA MET A 1 -14.32 -10.05 23.56
C MET A 1 -13.48 -9.31 22.55
N ALA A 2 -13.60 -9.57 21.25
CA ALA A 2 -12.93 -8.76 20.24
C ALA A 2 -13.73 -7.47 20.06
N GLY A 3 -13.11 -6.32 20.35
CA GLY A 3 -13.70 -5.02 20.09
C GLY A 3 -13.86 -4.74 18.58
N PRO A 4 -14.50 -3.62 18.20
CA PRO A 4 -14.59 -3.21 16.80
C PRO A 4 -13.20 -3.10 16.17
N VAL A 5 -13.05 -3.62 14.94
CA VAL A 5 -11.77 -3.57 14.21
C VAL A 5 -11.52 -2.13 13.73
N PRO A 6 -10.44 -1.47 14.19
CA PRO A 6 -10.13 -0.13 13.75
C PRO A 6 -9.78 -0.11 12.26
N LYS A 7 -10.32 0.86 11.51
CA LYS A 7 -10.03 1.05 10.09
C LYS A 7 -8.99 2.14 9.88
N CYS A 8 -8.16 2.02 8.84
CA CYS A 8 -7.18 3.04 8.52
C CYS A 8 -7.82 4.21 7.73
N PRO A 9 -7.75 5.46 8.20
CA PRO A 9 -8.39 6.59 7.51
C PRO A 9 -7.72 6.94 6.18
N LEU A 10 -6.45 6.55 6.01
CA LEU A 10 -5.69 6.73 4.76
C LEU A 10 -6.03 5.67 3.72
N ARG A 11 -6.38 4.45 4.16
CA ARG A 11 -6.75 3.32 3.30
C ARG A 11 -8.20 2.90 3.58
N PRO A 12 -9.20 3.65 3.07
CA PRO A 12 -10.61 3.36 3.34
C PRO A 12 -10.96 1.96 2.82
N GLY A 13 -11.61 1.17 3.68
CA GLY A 13 -11.98 -0.21 3.40
C GLY A 13 -11.03 -1.24 4.03
N ASP A 14 -9.78 -0.87 4.32
CA ASP A 14 -8.79 -1.76 4.93
C ASP A 14 -8.76 -1.59 6.47
N PRO A 15 -8.70 -2.69 7.24
CA PRO A 15 -8.42 -2.61 8.66
C PRO A 15 -7.03 -2.00 8.92
N CYS A 16 -6.81 -1.50 10.12
CA CYS A 16 -5.46 -1.09 10.52
C CYS A 16 -4.55 -2.31 10.56
N SER A 17 -3.51 -2.32 9.74
CA SER A 17 -2.54 -3.43 9.65
C SER A 17 -1.31 -3.23 10.54
N LEU A 18 -1.31 -2.21 11.41
CA LEU A 18 -0.19 -1.84 12.28
C LEU A 18 1.15 -1.73 11.52
N CYS A 19 1.11 -1.09 10.34
CA CYS A 19 2.27 -1.05 9.43
C CYS A 19 3.46 -0.22 9.94
N GLN A 20 3.28 0.59 10.99
CA GLN A 20 4.36 1.33 11.63
C GLN A 20 4.69 0.73 13.00
N LEU A 21 5.97 0.73 13.34
CA LEU A 21 6.46 0.21 14.61
C LEU A 21 5.87 1.01 15.79
N TYR A 22 5.56 0.31 16.87
CA TYR A 22 4.97 0.85 18.12
C TYR A 22 3.55 1.41 18.01
N VAL A 23 2.92 1.36 16.83
CA VAL A 23 1.54 1.80 16.66
C VAL A 23 0.57 0.71 17.13
N THR A 24 -0.42 1.09 17.95
CA THR A 24 -1.52 0.19 18.37
C THR A 24 -2.83 0.43 17.61
N GLY A 25 -2.87 1.45 16.76
CA GLY A 25 -4.05 1.81 15.96
C GLY A 25 -3.93 3.19 15.32
N PRO A 26 -4.95 3.62 14.54
CA PRO A 26 -4.91 4.89 13.82
C PRO A 26 -4.78 6.11 14.74
N GLN A 27 -5.20 6.02 16.00
CA GLN A 27 -5.10 7.09 16.99
C GLN A 27 -3.66 7.44 17.42
N ASP A 28 -2.72 6.50 17.24
CA ASP A 28 -1.31 6.65 17.63
C ASP A 28 -0.37 6.60 16.40
N CYS A 29 -0.94 6.53 15.19
CA CYS A 29 -0.17 6.49 13.96
C CYS A 29 0.32 7.90 13.57
N GLY A 30 1.64 8.12 13.56
CA GLY A 30 2.22 9.41 13.19
C GLY A 30 1.83 9.89 11.78
N LEU A 31 1.71 8.97 10.80
CA LEU A 31 1.26 9.35 9.45
C LEU A 31 -0.19 9.84 9.43
N VAL A 32 -1.07 9.21 10.23
CA VAL A 32 -2.46 9.66 10.36
C VAL A 32 -2.50 11.04 11.00
N TYR A 33 -1.71 11.27 12.05
CA TYR A 33 -1.60 12.58 12.69
C TYR A 33 -1.21 13.69 11.70
N LEU A 34 -0.16 13.46 10.89
CA LEU A 34 0.31 14.46 9.92
C LEU A 34 -0.72 14.74 8.83
N VAL A 35 -1.30 13.70 8.24
CA VAL A 35 -2.23 13.88 7.11
C VAL A 35 -3.58 14.40 7.57
N MET A 36 -4.09 13.94 8.71
CA MET A 36 -5.41 14.36 9.21
C MET A 36 -5.36 15.68 9.98
N GLY A 37 -4.20 16.05 10.52
CA GLY A 37 -4.00 17.32 11.22
C GLY A 37 -3.87 18.52 10.28
N ASP A 38 -3.60 18.32 9.00
CA ASP A 38 -3.43 19.38 8.01
C ASP A 38 -4.59 19.39 7.00
N ASP A 39 -5.28 20.53 6.88
CA ASP A 39 -6.44 20.68 5.99
C ASP A 39 -6.09 20.47 4.51
N ALA A 40 -4.95 21.00 4.05
CA ALA A 40 -4.56 20.88 2.65
C ALA A 40 -4.26 19.42 2.28
N LEU A 41 -3.56 18.68 3.16
CA LEU A 41 -3.31 17.25 2.99
C LEU A 41 -4.60 16.43 3.05
N ARG A 42 -5.56 16.77 3.93
CA ARG A 42 -6.87 16.11 3.96
C ARG A 42 -7.65 16.32 2.67
N ASP A 43 -7.64 17.53 2.11
CA ASP A 43 -8.28 17.83 0.83
C ASP A 43 -7.66 17.06 -0.33
N GLU A 44 -6.32 17.00 -0.40
CA GLU A 44 -5.62 16.18 -1.40
C GLU A 44 -5.92 14.68 -1.23
N LEU A 45 -6.00 14.18 0.00
CA LEU A 45 -6.44 12.81 0.26
C LEU A 45 -7.87 12.57 -0.23
N ALA A 46 -8.78 13.52 -0.04
CA ALA A 46 -10.14 13.41 -0.54
C ALA A 46 -10.20 13.42 -2.07
N LYS A 47 -9.40 14.26 -2.73
CA LYS A 47 -9.30 14.32 -4.20
C LYS A 47 -8.71 13.03 -4.77
N SER A 48 -7.60 12.54 -4.21
CA SER A 48 -6.98 11.27 -4.65
C SER A 48 -7.92 10.08 -4.47
N LYS A 49 -8.69 10.01 -3.37
CA LYS A 49 -9.73 9.00 -3.17
C LYS A 49 -10.80 9.02 -4.26
N LYS A 50 -11.26 10.22 -4.67
CA LYS A 50 -12.24 10.36 -5.76
C LYS A 50 -11.63 9.93 -7.10
N ALA A 51 -10.37 10.26 -7.35
CA ALA A 51 -9.67 9.84 -8.56
C ALA A 51 -9.49 8.31 -8.63
N ALA A 52 -9.11 7.67 -7.52
CA ALA A 52 -8.96 6.21 -7.44
C ALA A 52 -10.28 5.48 -7.69
N GLN A 53 -11.40 5.99 -7.16
CA GLN A 53 -12.74 5.42 -7.45
C GLN A 53 -13.08 5.50 -8.94
N LYS A 54 -12.83 6.64 -9.59
CA LYS A 54 -13.03 6.77 -11.04
C LYS A 54 -12.20 5.76 -11.84
N LYS A 55 -10.97 5.50 -11.43
CA LYS A 55 -10.10 4.47 -12.06
C LYS A 55 -10.61 3.05 -11.81
N ALA A 56 -11.08 2.75 -10.60
CA ALA A 56 -11.62 1.43 -10.26
C ALA A 56 -12.98 1.13 -10.92
N SER A 57 -13.76 2.16 -11.23
CA SER A 57 -15.04 2.02 -11.96
C SER A 57 -14.88 1.96 -13.48
N ALA A 58 -13.67 2.20 -14.01
CA ALA A 58 -13.38 1.87 -15.41
C ALA A 58 -13.19 0.35 -15.52
N PRO A 59 -13.75 -0.33 -16.53
CA PRO A 59 -13.51 -1.76 -16.72
C PRO A 59 -12.01 -2.00 -16.86
N SER A 60 -11.47 -2.79 -15.93
CA SER A 60 -10.07 -3.19 -15.90
C SER A 60 -9.78 -4.11 -17.08
N GLU A 61 -9.40 -3.55 -18.23
CA GLU A 61 -8.61 -4.30 -19.20
C GLU A 61 -7.26 -4.61 -18.54
N MET A 62 -7.15 -5.86 -18.10
CA MET A 62 -5.91 -6.55 -17.73
C MET A 62 -4.71 -6.01 -18.51
N SER A 63 -3.76 -5.39 -17.82
CA SER A 63 -2.41 -5.26 -18.39
C SER A 63 -1.89 -6.67 -18.65
N PRO A 64 -1.38 -6.98 -19.86
CA PRO A 64 -0.74 -8.25 -20.12
C PRO A 64 0.39 -8.42 -19.12
N LEU A 65 0.45 -9.59 -18.48
CA LEU A 65 1.64 -10.07 -17.82
C LEU A 65 2.82 -9.84 -18.76
N ASN A 66 3.78 -9.06 -18.28
CA ASN A 66 5.11 -8.97 -18.83
C ASN A 66 5.61 -10.42 -18.99
N ALA A 67 5.87 -10.85 -20.22
CA ALA A 67 6.58 -12.10 -20.44
C ALA A 67 7.95 -11.95 -19.76
N PRO A 68 8.39 -12.87 -18.89
CA PRO A 68 9.81 -12.96 -18.64
C PRO A 68 10.42 -13.49 -19.94
N ASP A 69 11.16 -12.64 -20.65
CA ASP A 69 12.21 -13.11 -21.53
C ASP A 69 13.16 -13.99 -20.71
N GLU A 70 13.01 -15.31 -20.88
CA GLU A 70 13.88 -16.34 -20.29
C GLU A 70 15.24 -16.39 -21.01
N ASP A 71 15.99 -15.29 -21.04
CA ASP A 71 17.37 -15.32 -21.57
C ASP A 71 18.26 -14.24 -20.95
N GLU A 72 18.66 -14.44 -19.69
CA GLU A 72 19.96 -14.06 -19.09
C GLU A 72 19.88 -14.15 -17.55
N LEU A 73 19.64 -15.35 -17.01
CA LEU A 73 20.22 -15.68 -15.72
C LEU A 73 21.72 -15.90 -15.97
N GLY A 74 22.49 -14.82 -15.93
CA GLY A 74 23.93 -14.92 -15.74
C GLY A 74 24.18 -15.74 -14.47
N THR A 75 24.80 -16.92 -14.63
CA THR A 75 25.19 -17.80 -13.53
C THR A 75 25.83 -17.01 -12.40
N ASP A 76 25.30 -17.15 -11.18
CA ASP A 76 25.83 -16.50 -9.98
C ASP A 76 27.28 -16.97 -9.74
N PRO A 77 28.30 -16.08 -9.81
CA PRO A 77 29.70 -16.46 -9.64
C PRO A 77 30.04 -17.05 -8.26
N ARG A 78 29.16 -16.94 -7.25
CA ARG A 78 29.40 -17.56 -5.93
C ARG A 78 29.21 -19.07 -5.93
N LEU A 79 28.61 -19.66 -6.97
CA LEU A 79 28.43 -21.12 -7.05
C LEU A 79 29.64 -21.87 -7.62
N GLU A 80 30.60 -21.20 -8.26
CA GLU A 80 31.80 -21.81 -8.86
C GLU A 80 32.94 -22.09 -7.85
N GLY A 81 32.62 -22.56 -6.63
CA GLY A 81 33.64 -22.65 -5.57
C GLY A 81 33.35 -23.61 -4.43
N LEU A 82 32.64 -24.70 -4.68
CA LEU A 82 32.49 -25.80 -3.73
C LEU A 82 32.83 -27.11 -4.42
N ASP A 83 34.14 -27.35 -4.52
CA ASP A 83 34.76 -28.66 -4.74
C ASP A 83 34.89 -29.39 -3.39
#